data_AF-A0AB39LZF9-F1
#
_entry.id   AF-A0AB39LZF9-F1
#
_cell.length_a   1.000
_cell.length_b   1.000
_cell.length_c   1.000
_cell.angle_alpha   90.00
_cell.angle_beta   90.00
_cell.angle_gamma   90.00
#
_symmetry.space_group_name_H-M   'P 1'
#
loop_
_entity.id
_entity.type
_entity.pdbx_description
1 polymer ?
#
loop_
_entity_poly.entity_id
_entity_poly.type
_entity_poly.pdbx_seq_one_letter_code
_entity_poly.pdbx_strand_id
1 'polypeptide(L)'
;MTPPPGWYPDPHAPHLERWWDGTAWTDHRRTPAAVPPAPGAGAGAGGFGAPVAPGGGGSGGSGASGGSGGSGGAKAVALTVAGAVLVAAVVAGAVALTRGDEAPDTRTAASPTATAPTTEATQPSPSPSASEPAPEDEGVVVDELNGVTFPLLDGWVRPRHVVEEDAVMTTDGTHDCPGEGSLCRGGLVISRTVTATDESSPRALAEMDVPDAAEEAFDEDTLGRRPYGGMTSHQVVKAGPVAVAGRAGYLVRWRVTTAKGPGGYVQSLVFPSSVGTESPVLVRFVFEAGPDGPPVADMDRITKGIRSTADAASGGGVGSSIGPTG
;
A
#
# COMPACT_ATOMS: atom_id res chain seq x y z
N MET A 1 -12.94 23.78 -30.91
CA MET A 1 -11.75 23.42 -31.71
C MET A 1 -10.90 22.52 -30.85
N THR A 2 -10.55 21.33 -31.33
CA THR A 2 -9.73 20.36 -30.61
C THR A 2 -8.25 20.72 -30.81
N PRO A 3 -7.39 20.63 -29.78
CA PRO A 3 -5.96 20.88 -29.94
C PRO A 3 -5.35 19.95 -31.00
N PRO A 4 -4.36 20.43 -31.79
CA PRO A 4 -3.64 19.59 -32.74
C PRO A 4 -2.87 18.47 -32.02
N PRO A 5 -2.49 17.39 -32.71
CA PRO A 5 -1.67 16.33 -32.11
C PRO A 5 -0.36 16.88 -31.55
N GLY A 6 0.01 16.49 -30.33
CA GLY A 6 1.16 17.07 -29.63
C GLY A 6 1.32 16.60 -28.19
N TRP A 7 2.41 17.04 -27.56
CA TRP A 7 2.66 16.85 -26.13
C TRP A 7 2.01 17.98 -25.34
N TYR A 8 1.23 17.62 -24.33
CA TYR A 8 0.51 18.56 -23.47
C TYR A 8 0.63 18.13 -22.01
N PRO A 9 0.48 19.05 -21.03
CA PRO A 9 0.51 18.69 -19.62
C PRO A 9 -0.51 17.59 -19.28
N ASP A 10 -0.09 16.56 -18.57
CA ASP A 10 -0.97 15.46 -18.16
C ASP A 10 -1.91 15.96 -17.03
N PRO A 11 -3.25 15.95 -17.23
CA PRO A 11 -4.21 16.39 -16.22
C PRO A 11 -4.16 15.56 -14.91
N HIS A 12 -3.65 14.34 -14.98
CA HIS A 12 -3.55 13.41 -13.86
C HIS A 12 -2.14 13.35 -13.26
N ALA A 13 -1.14 13.92 -13.94
CA ALA A 13 0.25 13.98 -13.48
C ALA A 13 0.89 15.31 -13.94
N PRO A 14 0.66 16.44 -13.24
CA PRO A 14 1.02 17.78 -13.73
C PRO A 14 2.53 18.03 -13.90
N HIS A 15 3.37 17.10 -13.45
CA HIS A 15 4.82 17.12 -13.65
C HIS A 15 5.27 16.41 -14.94
N LEU A 16 4.33 15.83 -15.71
CA LEU A 16 4.56 15.10 -16.96
C LEU A 16 3.78 15.71 -18.12
N GLU A 17 4.24 15.43 -19.33
CA GLU A 17 3.47 15.63 -20.55
C GLU A 17 2.94 14.29 -21.07
N ARG A 18 1.69 14.28 -21.55
CA ARG A 18 1.06 13.15 -22.24
C ARG A 18 0.84 13.49 -23.71
N TRP A 19 0.94 12.50 -24.58
CA TRP A 19 0.73 12.69 -26.01
C TRP A 19 -0.76 12.66 -26.37
N TRP A 20 -1.23 13.71 -27.03
CA TRP A 20 -2.54 13.82 -27.67
C TRP A 20 -2.40 13.53 -29.17
N ASP A 21 -3.20 12.62 -29.71
CA ASP A 21 -3.12 12.21 -31.13
C ASP A 21 -3.99 13.04 -32.08
N GLY A 22 -4.70 14.06 -31.57
CA GLY A 22 -5.68 14.85 -32.30
C GLY A 22 -7.13 14.47 -31.99
N THR A 23 -7.36 13.28 -31.44
CA THR A 23 -8.68 12.72 -31.14
C THR A 23 -8.80 12.12 -29.73
N ALA A 24 -7.72 11.58 -29.17
CA ALA A 24 -7.64 11.00 -27.84
C ALA A 24 -6.25 11.16 -27.22
N TRP A 25 -6.18 11.00 -25.89
CA TRP A 25 -4.93 10.91 -25.14
C TRP A 25 -4.37 9.50 -25.27
N THR A 26 -3.08 9.38 -25.58
CA THR A 26 -2.36 8.09 -25.65
C THR A 26 -1.55 7.83 -24.40
N ASP A 27 -1.10 6.60 -24.17
CA ASP A 27 -0.33 6.25 -22.96
C ASP A 27 1.13 6.68 -22.98
N HIS A 28 1.59 7.32 -24.07
CA HIS A 28 2.92 7.90 -24.12
C HIS A 28 2.99 9.11 -23.18
N ARG A 29 3.84 8.99 -22.15
CA ARG A 29 4.18 10.04 -21.19
C ARG A 29 5.67 10.37 -21.26
N ARG A 30 6.03 11.62 -21.04
CA ARG A 30 7.42 12.07 -20.91
C ARG A 30 7.56 13.14 -19.85
N THR A 31 8.76 13.29 -19.30
CA THR A 31 9.12 14.50 -18.57
C THR A 31 9.21 15.68 -19.54
N PRO A 32 8.69 16.87 -19.19
CA PRO A 32 8.81 18.06 -20.02
C PRO A 32 10.29 18.27 -20.35
N ALA A 33 10.61 18.41 -21.64
CA ALA A 33 11.98 18.65 -22.05
C ALA A 33 12.44 19.99 -21.46
N ALA A 34 13.53 19.97 -20.68
CA ALA A 34 14.18 21.20 -20.24
C ALA A 34 14.57 22.00 -21.49
N VAL A 35 13.96 23.17 -21.67
CA VAL A 35 14.24 24.06 -22.79
C VAL A 35 15.73 24.41 -22.74
N PRO A 36 16.55 24.06 -23.75
CA PRO A 36 17.91 24.57 -23.83
C PRO A 36 17.84 26.10 -23.96
N PRO A 37 18.71 26.88 -23.30
CA PRO A 37 18.76 28.31 -23.54
C PRO A 37 19.00 28.57 -25.03
N ALA A 38 18.08 29.30 -25.67
CA ALA A 38 18.16 29.65 -27.07
C ALA A 38 19.41 30.50 -27.36
N PRO A 39 20.14 30.26 -28.47
CA PRO A 39 21.27 31.09 -28.84
C PRO A 39 20.84 32.33 -29.64
N GLY A 40 21.09 33.53 -29.07
CA GLY A 40 21.78 34.60 -29.80
C GLY A 40 21.08 35.96 -30.05
N ALA A 41 21.92 37.00 -29.91
CA ALA A 41 21.84 38.42 -30.35
C ALA A 41 21.15 39.44 -29.40
N GLY A 42 21.79 40.48 -28.83
CA GLY A 42 23.17 40.96 -28.87
C GLY A 42 23.32 42.36 -28.23
N ALA A 43 24.56 42.70 -27.82
CA ALA A 43 25.12 43.98 -27.31
C ALA A 43 24.82 44.38 -25.84
N GLY A 44 25.78 44.59 -24.94
CA GLY A 44 27.25 44.53 -24.99
C GLY A 44 27.91 44.85 -23.64
N ALA A 45 29.25 44.75 -23.63
CA ALA A 45 30.25 45.25 -22.66
C ALA A 45 30.62 44.43 -21.39
N GLY A 46 31.80 43.78 -21.48
CA GLY A 46 32.78 43.53 -20.41
C GLY A 46 32.50 42.37 -19.45
N GLY A 47 33.39 41.43 -19.13
CA GLY A 47 34.79 41.17 -19.46
C GLY A 47 35.30 40.04 -18.54
N PHE A 48 36.30 39.29 -19.02
CA PHE A 48 37.28 38.46 -18.27
C PHE A 48 36.87 37.06 -17.75
N GLY A 49 37.00 36.06 -18.63
CA GLY A 49 38.05 35.01 -18.53
C GLY A 49 37.91 33.84 -17.54
N ALA A 50 37.79 32.63 -18.09
CA ALA A 50 38.12 31.33 -17.47
C ALA A 50 39.16 30.58 -18.33
N PRO A 51 39.85 29.57 -17.79
CA PRO A 51 39.86 28.27 -18.50
C PRO A 51 39.70 27.08 -17.53
N VAL A 52 38.71 26.19 -17.71
CA VAL A 52 38.65 24.97 -18.56
C VAL A 52 39.78 23.94 -18.34
N ALA A 53 39.38 22.73 -17.92
CA ALA A 53 40.18 21.51 -17.86
C ALA A 53 40.01 20.65 -19.15
N PRO A 54 40.98 19.79 -19.51
CA PRO A 54 40.75 18.75 -20.51
C PRO A 54 40.72 17.34 -19.88
N GLY A 55 39.87 16.49 -20.45
CA GLY A 55 39.89 15.04 -20.29
C GLY A 55 40.10 14.32 -21.63
N GLY A 56 40.38 13.02 -21.55
CA GLY A 56 40.47 12.07 -22.67
C GLY A 56 41.89 11.53 -22.83
N GLY A 57 42.16 10.24 -23.03
CA GLY A 57 41.37 9.02 -23.24
C GLY A 57 42.36 7.86 -23.39
N GLY A 58 41.92 6.60 -23.34
CA GLY A 58 42.83 5.46 -23.49
C GLY A 58 42.14 4.18 -23.93
N SER A 59 42.56 3.66 -25.07
CA SER A 59 42.23 2.33 -25.59
C SER A 59 43.50 1.63 -26.11
N GLY A 60 43.74 0.41 -25.63
CA GLY A 60 44.33 -0.72 -26.39
C GLY A 60 45.86 -0.86 -26.49
N GLY A 61 46.37 -2.05 -26.14
CA GLY A 61 47.51 -2.68 -26.83
C GLY A 61 48.68 -3.24 -25.99
N SER A 62 48.58 -4.52 -25.62
CA SER A 62 49.63 -5.59 -25.62
C SER A 62 51.12 -5.31 -25.33
N GLY A 63 51.72 -6.09 -24.43
CA GLY A 63 53.16 -6.43 -24.50
C GLY A 63 53.89 -6.86 -23.22
N ALA A 64 53.99 -8.17 -23.01
CA ALA A 64 55.12 -8.96 -22.48
C ALA A 64 55.97 -8.55 -21.25
N SER A 65 56.05 -9.52 -20.33
CA SER A 65 57.24 -10.08 -19.65
C SER A 65 58.07 -9.26 -18.65
N GLY A 66 58.22 -9.83 -17.45
CA GLY A 66 59.56 -10.05 -16.86
C GLY A 66 59.82 -9.46 -15.46
N GLY A 67 60.18 -10.34 -14.51
CA GLY A 67 61.02 -10.05 -13.34
C GLY A 67 60.28 -9.61 -12.07
N SER A 68 60.17 -10.41 -11.01
CA SER A 68 61.22 -10.87 -10.07
C SER A 68 61.71 -9.78 -9.10
N GLY A 69 61.33 -9.95 -7.82
CA GLY A 69 62.03 -9.43 -6.64
C GLY A 69 61.73 -7.96 -6.33
N GLY A 70 61.48 -7.54 -5.10
CA GLY A 70 61.65 -8.16 -3.80
C GLY A 70 61.97 -7.04 -2.80
N SER A 71 61.47 -7.22 -1.57
CA SER A 71 61.97 -6.66 -0.31
C SER A 71 61.75 -5.18 0.03
N GLY A 72 61.34 -4.99 1.30
CA GLY A 72 61.55 -3.79 2.12
C GLY A 72 60.45 -2.75 1.96
N GLY A 73 59.66 -2.38 2.95
CA GLY A 73 59.92 -2.37 4.39
C GLY A 73 59.58 -0.97 4.92
N ALA A 74 58.91 -0.94 6.06
CA ALA A 74 58.68 0.22 6.95
C ALA A 74 57.44 1.10 6.70
N LYS A 75 56.42 0.81 7.54
CA LYS A 75 55.80 1.70 8.54
C LYS A 75 55.33 3.10 8.09
N ALA A 76 54.03 3.31 8.16
CA ALA A 76 53.49 4.48 8.86
C ALA A 76 52.15 4.13 9.50
N VAL A 77 52.16 4.19 10.84
CA VAL A 77 51.01 4.19 11.73
C VAL A 77 50.31 5.56 11.60
N ALA A 78 48.98 5.57 11.51
CA ALA A 78 48.19 6.73 11.92
C ALA A 78 46.91 6.25 12.60
N LEU A 79 46.97 6.24 13.94
CA LEU A 79 45.84 6.21 14.85
C LEU A 79 45.12 7.56 14.80
N THR A 80 43.80 7.56 14.62
CA THR A 80 42.94 8.62 15.17
C THR A 80 41.72 7.99 15.83
N VAL A 81 41.64 8.23 17.13
CA VAL A 81 40.61 7.80 18.09
C VAL A 81 39.80 9.04 18.49
N ALA A 82 38.59 8.77 18.97
CA ALA A 82 37.67 9.64 19.73
C ALA A 82 36.83 10.60 18.88
N GLY A 83 35.56 10.79 19.17
CA GLY A 83 34.68 10.39 20.28
C GLY A 83 33.33 11.06 19.98
N ALA A 84 32.28 11.09 20.80
CA ALA A 84 31.85 10.41 21.99
C ALA A 84 30.33 10.66 22.01
N VAL A 85 29.57 9.65 22.44
CA VAL A 85 28.11 9.74 22.64
C VAL A 85 27.83 10.62 23.85
N LEU A 86 26.83 11.51 23.75
CA LEU A 86 26.11 12.02 24.91
C LEU A 86 24.60 12.08 24.62
N VAL A 87 23.85 11.36 25.45
CA VAL A 87 22.41 11.44 25.66
C VAL A 87 22.17 12.23 26.95
N ALA A 88 21.21 13.16 26.95
CA ALA A 88 20.45 13.63 28.12
C ALA A 88 19.20 14.36 27.58
N ALA A 89 17.96 13.90 27.81
CA ALA A 89 17.16 14.07 29.04
C ALA A 89 16.92 15.57 29.36
N VAL A 90 15.74 16.13 29.69
CA VAL A 90 14.45 15.59 30.14
C VAL A 90 13.48 16.80 30.28
N VAL A 91 12.18 16.55 30.02
CA VAL A 91 10.95 17.04 30.70
C VAL A 91 10.55 18.54 30.74
N ALA A 92 9.34 18.75 30.21
CA ALA A 92 8.18 19.55 30.64
C ALA A 92 8.34 20.85 31.46
N GLY A 93 7.53 21.83 31.08
CA GLY A 93 7.14 22.95 31.94
C GLY A 93 5.99 23.76 31.34
N ALA A 94 4.76 23.42 31.72
CA ALA A 94 3.65 24.36 31.65
C ALA A 94 3.73 25.32 32.86
N VAL A 95 3.37 26.60 32.64
CA VAL A 95 2.51 27.44 33.49
C VAL A 95 2.79 28.94 33.23
N ALA A 96 1.73 29.62 32.78
CA ALA A 96 1.25 30.99 33.04
C ALA A 96 2.20 32.21 32.99
N LEU A 97 1.69 33.28 32.37
CA LEU A 97 1.35 34.60 32.96
C LEU A 97 1.02 35.59 31.80
N THR A 98 -0.25 35.92 31.55
CA THR A 98 -1.00 37.14 31.96
C THR A 98 -0.64 38.48 31.30
N ARG A 99 -1.72 39.19 30.89
CA ARG A 99 -1.91 40.60 30.51
C ARG A 99 -1.50 40.98 29.09
N GLY A 100 -2.28 41.77 28.33
CA GLY A 100 -3.54 42.47 28.59
C GLY A 100 -3.85 43.40 27.40
N ASP A 101 -5.14 43.45 27.10
CA ASP A 101 -5.98 44.45 26.40
C ASP A 101 -5.39 45.51 25.46
N GLU A 102 -5.96 45.60 24.24
CA GLU A 102 -6.55 46.85 23.74
C GLU A 102 -7.57 46.59 22.60
N ALA A 103 -8.77 47.20 22.74
CA ALA A 103 -9.78 47.41 21.71
C ALA A 103 -10.05 48.92 21.60
N PRO A 104 -10.40 49.47 20.42
CA PRO A 104 -11.76 50.01 20.18
C PRO A 104 -12.17 49.90 18.68
N ASP A 105 -13.38 50.16 18.15
CA ASP A 105 -14.68 50.64 18.65
C ASP A 105 -15.79 50.41 17.59
N THR A 106 -17.01 50.12 18.07
CA THR A 106 -18.36 50.49 17.56
C THR A 106 -18.85 50.21 16.12
N ARG A 107 -20.01 49.53 15.99
CA ARG A 107 -21.37 50.13 15.89
C ARG A 107 -22.46 49.07 15.66
N THR A 108 -23.52 49.18 16.46
CA THR A 108 -24.81 48.46 16.35
C THR A 108 -25.72 49.09 15.29
N ALA A 109 -26.44 48.26 14.52
CA ALA A 109 -27.74 48.60 13.96
C ALA A 109 -28.64 47.35 13.93
N ALA A 110 -29.89 47.50 14.38
CA ALA A 110 -30.89 46.46 14.56
C ALA A 110 -32.04 46.60 13.56
N SER A 111 -32.72 45.47 13.25
CA SER A 111 -34.18 45.29 13.01
C SER A 111 -34.47 44.23 11.92
N PRO A 112 -35.69 43.67 11.80
CA PRO A 112 -36.66 43.28 12.84
C PRO A 112 -37.26 41.86 12.62
N THR A 113 -38.02 41.41 13.62
CA THR A 113 -38.93 40.25 13.60
C THR A 113 -40.02 40.37 12.53
N ALA A 114 -40.32 39.29 11.81
CA ALA A 114 -41.54 39.13 11.02
C ALA A 114 -42.16 37.74 11.21
N THR A 115 -43.49 37.75 11.34
CA THR A 115 -44.43 36.71 11.78
C THR A 115 -44.61 35.56 10.77
N ALA A 116 -44.91 34.36 11.29
CA ALA A 116 -45.29 33.16 10.54
C ALA A 116 -46.67 33.26 9.86
N PRO A 117 -46.92 32.47 8.81
CA PRO A 117 -48.23 31.92 8.52
C PRO A 117 -48.26 30.39 8.71
N THR A 118 -49.32 29.94 9.37
CA THR A 118 -49.75 28.53 9.45
C THR A 118 -50.17 28.05 8.05
N THR A 119 -49.62 26.93 7.58
CA THR A 119 -50.18 26.17 6.46
C THR A 119 -50.14 24.68 6.80
N GLU A 120 -51.21 24.00 6.41
CA GLU A 120 -51.59 22.61 6.68
C GLU A 120 -50.53 21.53 6.48
N ALA A 121 -50.71 20.46 7.25
CA ALA A 121 -49.96 19.23 7.18
C ALA A 121 -50.02 18.57 5.79
N THR A 122 -48.85 18.19 5.28
CA THR A 122 -48.72 17.03 4.39
C THR A 122 -47.47 16.28 4.83
N GLN A 123 -47.71 15.06 5.31
CA GLN A 123 -46.74 14.11 5.82
C GLN A 123 -45.85 13.65 4.66
N PRO A 124 -44.51 13.87 4.67
CA PRO A 124 -43.66 13.14 3.75
C PRO A 124 -43.62 11.67 4.19
N SER A 125 -43.98 10.81 3.25
CA SER A 125 -43.89 9.35 3.24
C SER A 125 -42.65 8.83 3.98
N PRO A 126 -42.72 7.70 4.72
CA PRO A 126 -41.55 7.14 5.36
C PRO A 126 -40.48 6.88 4.30
N SER A 127 -39.23 7.26 4.63
CA SER A 127 -38.04 6.77 3.92
C SER A 127 -38.18 5.26 3.72
N PRO A 128 -37.78 4.69 2.57
CA PRO A 128 -37.64 3.25 2.51
C PRO A 128 -36.72 2.85 3.66
N SER A 129 -37.22 1.98 4.54
CA SER A 129 -36.37 1.28 5.50
C SER A 129 -35.09 0.93 4.78
N ALA A 130 -33.95 1.32 5.35
CA ALA A 130 -32.71 0.64 5.07
C ALA A 130 -33.03 -0.84 5.24
N SER A 131 -33.03 -1.57 4.12
CA SER A 131 -33.23 -3.00 4.12
C SER A 131 -32.25 -3.57 5.13
N GLU A 132 -32.79 -4.21 6.16
CA GLU A 132 -32.04 -5.09 7.03
C GLU A 132 -31.16 -5.97 6.13
N PRO A 133 -29.83 -6.01 6.33
CA PRO A 133 -28.98 -6.81 5.47
C PRO A 133 -29.53 -8.24 5.49
N ALA A 134 -29.67 -8.83 4.31
CA ALA A 134 -30.04 -10.24 4.17
C ALA A 134 -29.17 -11.07 5.12
N PRO A 135 -29.69 -12.17 5.69
CA PRO A 135 -28.90 -13.02 6.58
C PRO A 135 -27.59 -13.34 5.87
N GLU A 136 -26.50 -12.82 6.41
CA GLU A 136 -25.17 -13.05 5.88
C GLU A 136 -25.00 -14.56 5.77
N ASP A 137 -24.68 -15.07 4.58
CA ASP A 137 -24.41 -16.49 4.41
C ASP A 137 -23.38 -16.89 5.48
N GLU A 138 -23.79 -17.71 6.46
CA GLU A 138 -23.07 -17.86 7.72
C GLU A 138 -21.62 -18.33 7.50
N GLY A 139 -21.34 -18.96 6.36
CA GLY A 139 -20.03 -19.48 5.94
C GLY A 139 -19.21 -18.61 4.98
N VAL A 140 -19.55 -17.34 4.75
CA VAL A 140 -18.82 -16.47 3.80
C VAL A 140 -18.63 -15.05 4.33
N VAL A 141 -17.43 -14.48 4.14
CA VAL A 141 -17.18 -13.04 4.33
C VAL A 141 -17.14 -12.34 2.99
N VAL A 142 -17.88 -11.23 2.86
CA VAL A 142 -17.91 -10.42 1.64
C VAL A 142 -16.96 -9.23 1.82
N ASP A 143 -16.06 -9.06 0.85
CA ASP A 143 -15.24 -7.87 0.67
C ASP A 143 -15.80 -7.09 -0.51
N GLU A 144 -16.69 -6.15 -0.20
CA GLU A 144 -17.37 -5.33 -1.21
C GLU A 144 -16.41 -4.41 -1.97
N LEU A 145 -15.35 -3.95 -1.31
CA LEU A 145 -14.38 -3.03 -1.89
C LEU A 145 -13.60 -3.70 -3.02
N ASN A 146 -13.14 -4.93 -2.79
CA ASN A 146 -12.37 -5.68 -3.78
C ASN A 146 -13.27 -6.58 -4.68
N GLY A 147 -14.57 -6.65 -4.39
CA GLY A 147 -15.54 -7.41 -5.18
C GLY A 147 -15.35 -8.92 -5.09
N VAL A 148 -14.94 -9.42 -3.91
CA VAL A 148 -14.65 -10.84 -3.68
C VAL A 148 -15.29 -11.36 -2.40
N THR A 149 -15.44 -12.67 -2.31
CA THR A 149 -15.91 -13.36 -1.11
C THR A 149 -14.90 -14.37 -0.61
N PHE A 150 -14.75 -14.50 0.70
CA PHE A 150 -13.87 -15.45 1.36
C PHE A 150 -14.68 -16.54 2.10
N PRO A 151 -14.29 -17.82 2.03
CA PRO A 151 -14.94 -18.85 2.82
C PRO A 151 -14.58 -18.69 4.30
N LEU A 152 -15.58 -18.59 5.17
CA LEU A 152 -15.38 -18.58 6.61
C LEU A 152 -15.25 -20.03 7.09
N LEU A 153 -14.02 -20.48 7.29
CA LEU A 153 -13.70 -21.83 7.76
C LEU A 153 -13.87 -21.96 9.28
N ASP A 154 -13.98 -23.18 9.79
CA ASP A 154 -13.99 -23.45 11.23
C ASP A 154 -12.76 -22.82 11.92
N GLY A 155 -12.98 -22.15 13.05
CA GLY A 155 -11.93 -21.43 13.79
C GLY A 155 -11.61 -20.03 13.26
N TRP A 156 -12.20 -19.64 12.12
CA TRP A 156 -12.15 -18.29 11.61
C TRP A 156 -13.43 -17.53 11.93
N VAL A 157 -13.28 -16.25 12.23
CA VAL A 157 -14.38 -15.33 12.52
C VAL A 157 -14.26 -14.08 11.65
N ARG A 158 -15.40 -13.43 11.42
CA ARG A 158 -15.41 -12.07 10.87
C ARG A 158 -14.63 -11.15 11.82
N PRO A 159 -13.79 -10.24 11.31
CA PRO A 159 -13.01 -9.35 12.14
C PRO A 159 -13.91 -8.52 13.05
N ARG A 160 -13.69 -8.67 14.36
CA ARG A 160 -14.30 -7.83 15.39
C ARG A 160 -13.17 -7.25 16.21
N HIS A 161 -13.21 -5.94 16.44
CA HIS A 161 -12.21 -5.23 17.25
C HIS A 161 -10.76 -5.43 16.75
N VAL A 162 -10.54 -5.39 15.43
CA VAL A 162 -9.21 -5.45 14.81
C VAL A 162 -8.67 -4.04 14.55
N VAL A 163 -7.36 -3.88 14.68
CA VAL A 163 -6.67 -2.60 14.43
C VAL A 163 -6.21 -2.52 12.97
N GLU A 164 -5.97 -3.68 12.37
CA GLU A 164 -5.51 -3.82 10.99
C GLU A 164 -6.62 -3.42 10.03
N GLU A 165 -6.37 -2.33 9.30
CA GLU A 165 -7.21 -1.92 8.19
C GLU A 165 -7.30 -3.04 7.15
N ASP A 166 -8.43 -3.17 6.47
CA ASP A 166 -8.67 -4.16 5.42
C ASP A 166 -8.63 -5.64 5.86
N ALA A 167 -8.62 -5.92 7.16
CA ALA A 167 -8.81 -7.27 7.67
C ALA A 167 -10.17 -7.82 7.23
N VAL A 168 -10.18 -9.02 6.65
CA VAL A 168 -11.40 -9.71 6.20
C VAL A 168 -11.70 -10.95 7.02
N MET A 169 -10.70 -11.59 7.61
CA MET A 169 -10.90 -12.74 8.49
C MET A 169 -9.81 -12.81 9.55
N THR A 170 -10.17 -13.31 10.73
CA THR A 170 -9.21 -13.55 11.82
C THR A 170 -9.51 -14.87 12.53
N THR A 171 -8.54 -15.44 13.22
CA THR A 171 -8.85 -16.47 14.23
C THR A 171 -9.61 -15.85 15.40
N ASP A 172 -10.36 -16.67 16.12
CA ASP A 172 -11.02 -16.22 17.36
C ASP A 172 -9.99 -16.01 18.48
N GLY A 173 -10.22 -14.98 19.30
CA GLY A 173 -9.38 -14.67 20.46
C GLY A 173 -8.01 -14.06 20.15
N THR A 174 -7.21 -13.98 21.22
CA THR A 174 -5.82 -13.48 21.28
C THR A 174 -5.11 -14.19 22.42
N HIS A 175 -3.77 -14.24 22.37
CA HIS A 175 -2.92 -14.84 23.40
C HIS A 175 -1.71 -13.95 23.68
N ASP A 176 -0.95 -14.26 24.73
CA ASP A 176 0.26 -13.50 25.05
C ASP A 176 1.34 -13.69 23.97
N CYS A 177 1.91 -12.58 23.52
CA CYS A 177 3.00 -12.62 22.56
C CYS A 177 4.25 -13.29 23.18
N PRO A 178 5.00 -14.14 22.44
CA PRO A 178 6.21 -14.77 22.96
C PRO A 178 7.34 -13.78 23.32
N GLY A 179 7.35 -12.62 22.67
CA GLY A 179 8.33 -11.56 22.80
C GLY A 179 7.84 -10.34 23.57
N GLU A 180 7.86 -9.19 22.93
CA GLU A 180 7.36 -7.93 23.48
C GLU A 180 5.88 -7.73 23.13
N GLY A 181 5.22 -6.73 23.72
CA GLY A 181 3.78 -6.53 23.50
C GLY A 181 2.93 -7.47 24.36
N SER A 182 1.61 -7.24 24.33
CA SER A 182 0.67 -7.89 25.25
C SER A 182 -0.21 -8.94 24.59
N LEU A 183 -0.62 -8.76 23.33
CA LEU A 183 -1.59 -9.64 22.69
C LEU A 183 -1.21 -9.89 21.23
N CYS A 184 -1.08 -11.17 20.90
CA CYS A 184 -0.87 -11.69 19.56
C CYS A 184 -2.13 -12.46 19.14
N ARG A 185 -2.27 -12.69 17.83
CA ARG A 185 -3.38 -13.46 17.26
C ARG A 185 -2.84 -14.53 16.33
N GLY A 186 -3.41 -15.73 16.44
CA GLY A 186 -2.98 -16.89 15.68
C GLY A 186 -3.07 -16.72 14.15
N GLY A 187 -4.11 -16.07 13.64
CA GLY A 187 -4.28 -15.89 12.19
C GLY A 187 -5.02 -14.63 11.78
N LEU A 188 -4.56 -14.04 10.68
CA LEU A 188 -5.10 -12.84 10.05
C LEU A 188 -5.10 -13.00 8.52
N VAL A 189 -6.18 -12.56 7.88
CA VAL A 189 -6.29 -12.38 6.43
C VAL A 189 -6.72 -10.96 6.14
N ILE A 190 -5.95 -10.27 5.30
CA ILE A 190 -6.19 -8.90 4.83
C ILE A 190 -6.41 -8.94 3.33
N SER A 191 -7.32 -8.12 2.80
CA SER A 191 -7.62 -8.01 1.37
C SER A 191 -7.67 -6.55 0.96
N ARG A 192 -6.80 -6.13 0.03
CA ARG A 192 -6.69 -4.73 -0.39
C ARG A 192 -6.45 -4.58 -1.88
N THR A 193 -6.87 -3.45 -2.44
CA THR A 193 -6.54 -3.08 -3.81
C THR A 193 -5.14 -2.45 -3.85
N VAL A 194 -4.31 -2.88 -4.81
CA VAL A 194 -2.99 -2.27 -5.02
C VAL A 194 -3.15 -0.95 -5.77
N THR A 195 -2.78 0.15 -5.12
CA THR A 195 -2.90 1.52 -5.67
C THR A 195 -1.62 2.33 -5.59
N ALA A 196 -0.62 1.88 -4.84
CA ALA A 196 0.62 2.60 -4.57
C ALA A 196 1.68 2.49 -5.69
N THR A 197 1.40 1.73 -6.75
CA THR A 197 2.32 1.44 -7.85
C THR A 197 1.56 1.25 -9.17
N ASP A 198 2.24 1.51 -10.29
CA ASP A 198 1.76 1.21 -11.65
C ASP A 198 2.02 -0.25 -12.05
N GLU A 199 2.74 -1.02 -11.22
CA GLU A 199 2.94 -2.46 -11.44
C GLU A 199 1.60 -3.20 -11.34
N SER A 200 1.34 -4.08 -12.31
CA SER A 200 0.08 -4.83 -12.45
C SER A 200 0.28 -6.34 -12.54
N SER A 201 1.52 -6.81 -12.69
CA SER A 201 1.85 -8.23 -12.71
C SER A 201 1.59 -8.87 -11.35
N PRO A 202 0.70 -9.88 -11.26
CA PRO A 202 0.43 -10.55 -10.00
C PRO A 202 1.68 -11.15 -9.35
N ARG A 203 2.62 -11.64 -10.18
CA ARG A 203 3.87 -12.20 -9.70
C ARG A 203 4.77 -11.14 -9.07
N ALA A 204 4.98 -10.03 -9.77
CA ALA A 204 5.87 -8.97 -9.27
C ALA A 204 5.33 -8.38 -7.96
N LEU A 205 4.02 -8.12 -7.90
CA LEU A 205 3.37 -7.60 -6.71
C LEU A 205 3.45 -8.57 -5.52
N ALA A 206 3.20 -9.87 -5.73
CA ALA A 206 3.30 -10.86 -4.66
C ALA A 206 4.74 -11.03 -4.14
N GLU A 207 5.73 -11.00 -5.04
CA GLU A 207 7.16 -11.09 -4.68
C GLU A 207 7.65 -9.82 -3.96
N MET A 208 7.10 -8.64 -4.31
CA MET A 208 7.39 -7.38 -3.61
C MET A 208 6.74 -7.28 -2.23
N ASP A 209 5.53 -7.82 -2.06
CA ASP A 209 4.73 -7.64 -0.85
C ASP A 209 5.12 -8.59 0.30
N VAL A 210 5.51 -9.83 -0.02
CA VAL A 210 5.75 -10.87 0.99
C VAL A 210 6.86 -10.54 2.01
N PRO A 211 7.95 -9.81 1.69
CA PRO A 211 8.94 -9.38 2.68
C PRO A 211 8.33 -8.40 3.68
N ASP A 212 7.64 -7.36 3.19
CA ASP A 212 6.99 -6.35 4.03
C ASP A 212 5.94 -7.00 4.95
N ALA A 213 5.16 -7.94 4.41
CA ALA A 213 4.17 -8.68 5.18
C ALA A 213 4.81 -9.55 6.28
N ALA A 214 6.03 -10.06 6.06
CA ALA A 214 6.78 -10.81 7.07
C ALA A 214 7.42 -9.91 8.13
N GLU A 215 7.95 -8.75 7.74
CA GLU A 215 8.51 -7.77 8.66
C GLU A 215 7.44 -7.20 9.59
N GLU A 216 6.31 -6.76 9.03
CA GLU A 216 5.16 -6.22 9.77
C GLU A 216 4.56 -7.26 10.73
N ALA A 217 4.52 -8.52 10.32
CA ALA A 217 3.93 -9.59 11.14
C ALA A 217 4.86 -10.12 12.24
N PHE A 218 6.14 -10.30 11.95
CA PHE A 218 7.03 -11.13 12.78
C PHE A 218 8.33 -10.46 13.21
N ASP A 219 8.71 -9.32 12.63
CA ASP A 219 9.92 -8.60 13.02
C ASP A 219 9.64 -7.52 14.06
N GLU A 220 8.99 -6.43 13.65
CA GLU A 220 8.75 -5.25 14.47
C GLU A 220 7.36 -4.67 14.20
N ASP A 221 6.60 -4.37 15.26
CA ASP A 221 5.28 -3.75 15.13
C ASP A 221 5.38 -2.23 14.90
N THR A 222 4.24 -1.59 14.63
CA THR A 222 4.17 -0.14 14.38
C THR A 222 4.61 0.73 15.57
N LEU A 223 4.78 0.15 16.76
CA LEU A 223 5.28 0.82 17.96
C LEU A 223 6.77 0.54 18.22
N GLY A 224 7.46 -0.14 17.29
CA GLY A 224 8.87 -0.48 17.42
C GLY A 224 9.14 -1.65 18.36
N ARG A 225 8.11 -2.43 18.73
CA ARG A 225 8.25 -3.59 19.61
C ARG A 225 8.46 -4.85 18.77
N ARG A 226 9.02 -5.89 19.38
CA ARG A 226 9.26 -7.18 18.70
C ARG A 226 8.40 -8.31 19.28
N PRO A 227 7.17 -8.53 18.77
CA PRO A 227 6.23 -9.49 19.36
C PRO A 227 6.72 -10.94 19.39
N TYR A 228 7.64 -11.28 18.49
CA TYR A 228 8.25 -12.61 18.40
C TYR A 228 9.77 -12.56 18.62
N GLY A 229 10.28 -11.47 19.19
CA GLY A 229 11.71 -11.24 19.37
C GLY A 229 12.47 -10.92 18.07
N GLY A 230 11.77 -10.65 16.98
CA GLY A 230 12.34 -10.32 15.67
C GLY A 230 12.41 -11.53 14.74
N MET A 231 12.36 -11.26 13.44
CA MET A 231 12.56 -12.24 12.38
C MET A 231 14.06 -12.52 12.23
N THR A 232 14.43 -13.80 12.24
CA THR A 232 15.83 -14.24 12.12
C THR A 232 16.16 -14.81 10.74
N SER A 233 15.17 -15.44 10.09
CA SER A 233 15.29 -15.96 8.74
C SER A 233 13.91 -16.28 8.16
N HIS A 234 13.86 -16.47 6.85
CA HIS A 234 12.69 -16.97 6.15
C HIS A 234 13.07 -18.08 5.15
N GLN A 235 12.09 -18.88 4.76
CA GLN A 235 12.22 -19.85 3.69
C GLN A 235 11.01 -19.75 2.76
N VAL A 236 11.24 -19.64 1.45
CA VAL A 236 10.16 -19.76 0.46
C VAL A 236 9.70 -21.22 0.42
N VAL A 237 8.46 -21.47 0.85
CA VAL A 237 7.87 -22.82 0.91
C VAL A 237 6.85 -23.06 -0.19
N LYS A 238 6.35 -22.01 -0.84
CA LYS A 238 5.48 -22.10 -2.02
C LYS A 238 5.61 -20.83 -2.86
N ALA A 239 5.72 -20.97 -4.18
CA ALA A 239 5.62 -19.84 -5.10
C ALA A 239 5.10 -20.35 -6.44
N GLY A 240 4.13 -19.66 -7.05
CA GLY A 240 3.66 -20.06 -8.36
C GLY A 240 2.29 -19.51 -8.77
N PRO A 241 1.90 -19.77 -10.03
CA PRO A 241 0.61 -19.36 -10.56
C PRO A 241 -0.54 -20.11 -9.86
N VAL A 242 -1.67 -19.43 -9.72
CA VAL A 242 -2.89 -19.98 -9.09
C VAL A 242 -4.13 -19.41 -9.76
N ALA A 243 -5.21 -20.17 -9.83
CA ALA A 243 -6.51 -19.66 -10.28
C ALA A 243 -7.36 -19.26 -9.07
N VAL A 244 -7.80 -18.00 -9.02
CA VAL A 244 -8.55 -17.41 -7.89
C VAL A 244 -9.62 -16.49 -8.45
N ALA A 245 -10.86 -16.58 -7.94
CA ALA A 245 -12.00 -15.80 -8.44
C ALA A 245 -12.15 -15.80 -9.99
N GLY A 246 -11.88 -16.94 -10.62
CA GLY A 246 -11.96 -17.09 -12.08
C GLY A 246 -10.81 -16.45 -12.88
N ARG A 247 -9.81 -15.86 -12.21
CA ARG A 247 -8.66 -15.18 -12.83
C ARG A 247 -7.35 -15.90 -12.53
N ALA A 248 -6.35 -15.66 -13.37
CA ALA A 248 -4.98 -16.08 -13.12
C ALA A 248 -4.30 -15.10 -12.15
N GLY A 249 -3.81 -15.63 -11.05
CA GLY A 249 -3.05 -14.92 -10.03
C GLY A 249 -1.70 -15.60 -9.76
N TYR A 250 -1.01 -15.09 -8.74
CA TYR A 250 0.26 -15.62 -8.28
C TYR A 250 0.32 -15.54 -6.76
N LEU A 251 0.90 -16.56 -6.12
CA LEU A 251 1.13 -16.55 -4.68
C LEU A 251 2.60 -16.79 -4.37
N VAL A 252 3.05 -16.21 -3.26
CA VAL A 252 4.32 -16.52 -2.60
C VAL A 252 4.04 -16.76 -1.13
N ARG A 253 4.50 -17.89 -0.59
CA ARG A 253 4.38 -18.27 0.82
C ARG A 253 5.76 -18.46 1.43
N TRP A 254 6.01 -17.73 2.51
CA TRP A 254 7.19 -17.86 3.33
C TRP A 254 6.86 -18.60 4.63
N ARG A 255 7.80 -19.42 5.08
CA ARG A 255 7.90 -19.82 6.49
C ARG A 255 8.90 -18.91 7.16
N VAL A 256 8.49 -18.28 8.24
CA VAL A 256 9.29 -17.31 9.01
C VAL A 256 9.80 -17.96 10.28
N THR A 257 11.09 -17.74 10.59
CA THR A 257 11.71 -18.15 11.85
C THR A 257 11.99 -16.92 12.69
N THR A 258 11.51 -16.91 13.93
CA THR A 258 11.64 -15.80 14.86
C THR A 258 12.58 -16.15 16.02
N ALA A 259 13.07 -15.14 16.73
CA ALA A 259 13.96 -15.37 17.87
C ALA A 259 13.24 -16.01 19.07
N LYS A 260 11.92 -15.78 19.18
CA LYS A 260 11.05 -16.35 20.22
C LYS A 260 9.79 -16.93 19.58
N GLY A 261 9.25 -17.95 20.24
CA GLY A 261 8.07 -18.65 19.76
C GLY A 261 8.34 -19.54 18.53
N PRO A 262 7.29 -20.10 17.95
CA PRO A 262 7.39 -21.09 16.86
C PRO A 262 7.63 -20.46 15.47
N GLY A 263 7.63 -19.13 15.35
CA GLY A 263 7.59 -18.42 14.07
C GLY A 263 6.21 -18.49 13.42
N GLY A 264 6.16 -18.45 12.09
CA GLY A 264 4.88 -18.46 11.39
C GLY A 264 5.00 -18.62 9.88
N TYR A 265 3.91 -18.32 9.20
CA TYR A 265 3.77 -18.37 7.76
C TYR A 265 3.14 -17.08 7.27
N VAL A 266 3.72 -16.53 6.20
CA VAL A 266 3.15 -15.38 5.49
C VAL A 266 2.89 -15.78 4.05
N GLN A 267 1.75 -15.40 3.50
CA GLN A 267 1.46 -15.56 2.08
C GLN A 267 0.93 -14.26 1.50
N SER A 268 1.54 -13.82 0.40
CA SER A 268 0.99 -12.77 -0.45
C SER A 268 0.43 -13.43 -1.71
N LEU A 269 -0.87 -13.23 -1.93
CA LEU A 269 -1.61 -13.70 -3.09
C LEU A 269 -2.10 -12.48 -3.86
N VAL A 270 -1.83 -12.42 -5.17
CA VAL A 270 -2.29 -11.33 -6.02
C VAL A 270 -3.04 -11.89 -7.21
N PHE A 271 -4.15 -11.24 -7.58
CA PHE A 271 -4.91 -11.55 -8.79
C PHE A 271 -5.66 -10.29 -9.27
N PRO A 272 -5.97 -10.16 -10.57
CA PRO A 272 -6.78 -9.05 -11.08
C PRO A 272 -8.19 -9.09 -10.50
N SER A 273 -8.74 -7.92 -10.13
CA SER A 273 -10.14 -7.84 -9.73
C SER A 273 -11.08 -8.25 -10.88
N SER A 274 -12.23 -8.81 -10.51
CA SER A 274 -13.31 -9.12 -11.45
C SER A 274 -14.26 -7.94 -11.66
N VAL A 275 -14.14 -6.89 -10.85
CA VAL A 275 -14.97 -5.67 -10.92
C VAL A 275 -14.14 -4.48 -11.40
N GLY A 276 -14.81 -3.50 -12.02
CA GLY A 276 -14.19 -2.23 -12.40
C GLY A 276 -13.05 -2.38 -13.43
N THR A 277 -11.93 -1.72 -13.15
CA THR A 277 -10.75 -1.60 -14.03
C THR A 277 -9.79 -2.80 -13.96
N GLU A 278 -10.22 -3.91 -13.35
CA GLU A 278 -9.37 -5.09 -13.11
C GLU A 278 -8.12 -4.79 -12.26
N SER A 279 -8.18 -3.78 -11.39
CA SER A 279 -7.07 -3.42 -10.49
C SER A 279 -6.61 -4.63 -9.68
N PRO A 280 -5.29 -4.81 -9.45
CA PRO A 280 -4.80 -5.96 -8.70
C PRO A 280 -5.34 -5.97 -7.26
N VAL A 281 -5.92 -7.09 -6.86
CA VAL A 281 -6.29 -7.38 -5.47
C VAL A 281 -5.16 -8.18 -4.85
N LEU A 282 -4.70 -7.73 -3.68
CA LEU A 282 -3.69 -8.38 -2.88
C LEU A 282 -4.32 -8.92 -1.59
N VAL A 283 -4.15 -10.20 -1.36
CA VAL A 283 -4.58 -10.89 -0.14
C VAL A 283 -3.35 -11.34 0.64
N ARG A 284 -3.18 -10.82 1.86
CA ARG A 284 -2.14 -11.25 2.81
C ARG A 284 -2.71 -12.25 3.79
N PHE A 285 -1.97 -13.32 4.03
CA PHE A 285 -2.22 -14.29 5.09
C PHE A 285 -1.06 -14.23 6.07
N VAL A 286 -1.36 -14.11 7.37
CA VAL A 286 -0.37 -14.12 8.44
C VAL A 286 -0.82 -15.12 9.49
N PHE A 287 -0.18 -16.29 9.52
CA PHE A 287 -0.54 -17.36 10.46
C PHE A 287 0.67 -17.64 11.36
N GLU A 288 0.47 -17.63 12.67
CA GLU A 288 1.44 -18.18 13.59
C GLU A 288 1.62 -19.69 13.33
N ALA A 289 2.80 -20.20 13.64
CA ALA A 289 3.04 -21.64 13.72
C ALA A 289 2.71 -22.14 15.14
N GLY A 290 2.62 -23.45 15.34
CA GLY A 290 2.38 -24.03 16.65
C GLY A 290 0.90 -24.12 17.03
N PRO A 291 0.59 -24.31 18.32
CA PRO A 291 -0.77 -24.64 18.77
C PRO A 291 -1.75 -23.46 18.73
N ASP A 292 -1.26 -22.23 18.79
CA ASP A 292 -2.08 -21.02 18.78
C ASP A 292 -2.42 -20.56 17.35
N GLY A 293 -1.67 -21.05 16.35
CA GLY A 293 -1.89 -20.77 14.94
C GLY A 293 -2.95 -21.67 14.28
N PRO A 294 -3.67 -21.16 13.26
CA PRO A 294 -4.58 -21.99 12.48
C PRO A 294 -3.82 -23.01 11.61
N PRO A 295 -4.48 -24.07 11.12
CA PRO A 295 -3.85 -25.02 10.21
C PRO A 295 -3.28 -24.33 8.97
N VAL A 296 -2.02 -24.59 8.62
CA VAL A 296 -1.38 -24.02 7.41
C VAL A 296 -2.14 -24.37 6.12
N ALA A 297 -2.84 -25.51 6.12
CA ALA A 297 -3.71 -25.91 5.03
C ALA A 297 -4.86 -24.91 4.77
N ASP A 298 -5.22 -24.08 5.74
CA ASP A 298 -6.27 -23.06 5.60
C ASP A 298 -5.88 -22.00 4.59
N MET A 299 -4.60 -21.66 4.46
CA MET A 299 -4.14 -20.73 3.41
C MET A 299 -4.58 -21.23 2.02
N ASP A 300 -4.45 -22.55 1.78
CA ASP A 300 -4.84 -23.17 0.51
C ASP A 300 -6.36 -23.32 0.38
N ARG A 301 -7.05 -23.67 1.48
CA ARG A 301 -8.52 -23.77 1.50
C ARG A 301 -9.19 -22.43 1.25
N ILE A 302 -8.72 -21.36 1.91
CA ILE A 302 -9.21 -20.00 1.73
C ILE A 302 -8.90 -19.53 0.31
N THR A 303 -7.64 -19.63 -0.14
CA THR A 303 -7.25 -19.26 -1.52
C THR A 303 -8.14 -19.93 -2.57
N LYS A 304 -8.40 -21.24 -2.43
CA LYS A 304 -9.26 -22.00 -3.35
C LYS A 304 -10.73 -21.60 -3.25
N GLY A 305 -11.18 -21.08 -2.12
CA GLY A 305 -12.57 -20.68 -1.89
C GLY A 305 -12.90 -19.24 -2.25
N ILE A 306 -11.90 -18.39 -2.54
CA ILE A 306 -12.16 -17.01 -2.95
C ILE A 306 -12.97 -16.98 -4.26
N ARG A 307 -14.06 -16.22 -4.28
CA ARG A 307 -14.94 -16.04 -5.46
C ARG A 307 -15.13 -14.57 -5.78
N SER A 308 -15.50 -14.27 -7.02
CA SER A 308 -16.01 -12.96 -7.41
C SER A 308 -17.44 -12.78 -6.89
N THR A 309 -17.80 -11.57 -6.46
CA THR A 309 -19.20 -11.23 -6.17
C THR A 309 -20.05 -11.11 -7.46
N ALA A 310 -19.43 -10.85 -8.62
CA ALA A 310 -20.12 -10.78 -9.91
C ALA A 310 -20.64 -12.15 -10.38
N ASP A 311 -19.92 -13.23 -10.05
CA ASP A 311 -20.34 -14.60 -10.33
C ASP A 311 -21.55 -15.01 -9.48
N ALA A 312 -21.69 -14.47 -8.26
CA ALA A 312 -22.84 -14.73 -7.39
C ALA A 312 -24.10 -14.01 -7.89
N ALA A 313 -23.96 -12.82 -8.47
CA ALA A 313 -25.09 -12.04 -9.00
C ALA A 313 -25.71 -12.64 -10.29
N SER A 314 -24.97 -13.45 -11.04
CA SER A 314 -25.45 -14.08 -12.27
C SER A 314 -26.24 -15.38 -12.04
N GLY A 315 -26.33 -15.87 -10.79
CA GLY A 315 -27.09 -17.07 -10.41
C GLY A 315 -28.57 -16.85 -10.04
N GLY A 316 -29.06 -15.61 -10.02
CA GLY A 316 -30.39 -15.27 -9.49
C GLY A 316 -31.21 -14.37 -10.39
N GLY A 317 -31.63 -14.86 -11.57
CA GLY A 317 -32.50 -14.14 -12.50
C GLY A 317 -33.62 -15.03 -13.02
N VAL A 318 -34.77 -14.97 -12.34
CA VAL A 318 -36.00 -15.69 -12.66
C VAL A 318 -36.51 -15.38 -14.07
N GLY A 319 -36.79 -16.43 -14.84
CA GLY A 319 -37.50 -16.34 -16.11
C GLY A 319 -38.91 -15.81 -15.90
N SER A 320 -39.17 -14.59 -16.39
CA SER A 320 -40.53 -14.12 -16.57
C SER A 320 -41.09 -14.69 -17.87
N SER A 321 -42.06 -15.58 -17.72
CA SER A 321 -42.94 -16.12 -18.74
C SER A 321 -43.55 -15.03 -19.61
N ILE A 322 -43.25 -15.03 -20.91
CA ILE A 322 -44.12 -14.46 -21.93
C ILE A 322 -45.00 -15.61 -22.44
N GLY A 323 -46.23 -15.68 -21.96
CA GLY A 323 -47.29 -16.48 -22.57
C GLY A 323 -47.85 -15.76 -23.81
N PRO A 324 -48.32 -16.49 -24.84
CA PRO A 324 -48.75 -15.87 -26.09
C PRO A 324 -50.05 -15.09 -25.90
N THR A 325 -50.09 -13.86 -26.40
CA THR A 325 -51.33 -13.09 -26.59
C THR A 325 -52.14 -13.73 -27.71
N GLY A 326 -53.41 -14.03 -27.43
CA GLY A 326 -54.41 -14.45 -28.42
C GLY A 326 -54.91 -13.32 -29.31
#